data_AF-A0A7C6G4F1-F1
#
_entry.id   AF-A0A7C6G4F1-F1
#
_cell.length_a   1.000
_cell.length_b   1.000
_cell.length_c   1.000
_cell.angle_alpha   90.00
_cell.angle_beta   90.00
_cell.angle_gamma   90.00
#
_symmetry.space_group_name_H-M   'P 1'
#
loop_
_entity.id
_entity.type
_entity.pdbx_description
1 polymer ?
#
loop_
_entity_poly.entity_id
_entity_poly.type
_entity_poly.pdbx_seq_one_letter_code
_entity_poly.pdbx_strand_id
1 'polypeptide(L)'
;MFEFAFMQRTLIVGLFLGMSIPLIGIIMVNRRTSMMGDALSHTSLAGVALGLILGINPSIGAAAICIVSAFLIETLRERFPQYGDMATAVIMSIGLGAASILSDFTPGGNSLESYLFGSIAAASPSDVIVSAVLFLFVLMASIFFYSGLLNISIDPNLARIDGVHVRTINSIFTLLTAITVALSAKTVGILLVSSLLVIPVACSLFVARSYKQMYIMSVALGLGFMMIGLTMSWYLEIKPGGAIILLATTGLIISALYARFRKIKHKNNHVAEKAEA
;
A
#
# COMPACT_ATOMS: atom_id res chain seq x y z
N MET A 1 -10.54 16.50 -19.22
CA MET A 1 -10.21 15.81 -17.95
C MET A 1 -10.80 16.55 -16.75
N PHE A 2 -10.42 17.81 -16.49
CA PHE A 2 -10.87 18.55 -15.31
C PHE A 2 -12.32 19.07 -15.36
N GLU A 3 -13.00 19.01 -16.50
CA GLU A 3 -14.42 19.38 -16.57
C GLU A 3 -15.36 18.29 -16.03
N PHE A 4 -14.89 17.05 -15.96
CA PHE A 4 -15.70 15.92 -15.50
C PHE A 4 -15.63 15.78 -13.98
N ALA A 5 -16.77 15.93 -13.30
CA ALA A 5 -16.86 15.84 -11.84
C ALA A 5 -16.38 14.49 -11.29
N PHE A 6 -16.62 13.37 -11.99
CA PHE A 6 -16.13 12.05 -11.55
C PHE A 6 -14.60 11.97 -11.62
N MET A 7 -13.98 12.56 -12.64
CA MET A 7 -12.54 12.57 -12.81
C MET A 7 -11.86 13.44 -11.74
N GLN A 8 -12.42 14.61 -11.44
CA GLN A 8 -11.94 15.45 -10.33
C GLN A 8 -11.95 14.66 -9.01
N ARG A 9 -13.04 13.94 -8.72
CA ARG A 9 -13.15 13.10 -7.52
C ARG A 9 -12.08 12.00 -7.51
N THR A 10 -11.89 11.30 -8.62
CA THR A 10 -10.89 10.24 -8.72
C THR A 10 -9.47 10.76 -8.55
N LEU A 11 -9.14 11.94 -9.09
CA LEU A 11 -7.84 12.58 -8.88
C LEU A 11 -7.63 13.02 -7.43
N ILE A 12 -8.66 13.56 -6.77
CA ILE A 12 -8.58 13.96 -5.36
C ILE A 12 -8.43 12.72 -4.45
N VAL A 13 -9.23 11.67 -4.67
CA VAL A 13 -9.10 10.40 -3.95
C VAL A 13 -7.72 9.79 -4.20
N GLY A 14 -7.27 9.78 -5.46
CA GLY A 14 -5.93 9.33 -5.85
C GLY A 14 -4.82 10.13 -5.15
N LEU A 15 -4.97 11.44 -5.01
CA LEU A 15 -4.03 12.28 -4.28
C LEU A 15 -3.94 11.87 -2.80
N PHE A 16 -5.07 11.68 -2.12
CA PHE A 16 -5.08 11.24 -0.71
C PHE A 16 -4.52 9.82 -0.53
N LEU A 17 -4.93 8.88 -1.38
CA LEU A 17 -4.45 7.50 -1.33
C LEU A 17 -2.98 7.38 -1.74
N GLY A 18 -2.55 8.13 -2.75
CA GLY A 18 -1.16 8.19 -3.22
C GLY A 18 -0.18 8.72 -2.19
N MET A 19 -0.65 9.50 -1.21
CA MET A 19 0.13 9.84 -0.01
C MET A 19 -0.01 8.81 1.10
N SER A 20 -1.23 8.39 1.41
CA SER A 20 -1.53 7.50 2.54
C SER A 20 -0.86 6.13 2.40
N ILE A 21 -0.90 5.56 1.19
CA ILE A 21 -0.40 4.22 0.93
C ILE A 21 1.13 4.15 1.16
N PRO A 22 1.98 5.00 0.56
CA PRO A 22 3.42 4.99 0.86
C PRO A 22 3.75 5.25 2.34
N LEU A 23 2.98 6.11 3.04
CA LEU A 23 3.18 6.38 4.46
C LEU A 23 3.06 5.11 5.31
N ILE A 24 1.98 4.36 5.07
CA ILE A 24 1.76 3.03 5.67
C ILE A 24 2.86 2.06 5.21
N GLY A 25 3.19 2.11 3.92
CA GLY A 25 4.19 1.26 3.27
C GLY A 25 5.57 1.33 3.92
N ILE A 26 6.06 2.53 4.24
CA ILE A 26 7.35 2.75 4.92
C ILE A 26 7.43 1.89 6.19
N ILE A 27 6.36 1.87 6.96
CA ILE A 27 6.29 1.17 8.25
C ILE A 27 6.23 -0.33 8.04
N MET A 28 5.40 -0.78 7.10
CA MET A 28 5.28 -2.19 6.77
C MET A 28 6.58 -2.76 6.22
N VAL A 29 7.27 -2.04 5.34
CA VAL A 29 8.56 -2.46 4.78
C VAL A 29 9.64 -2.52 5.86
N ASN A 30 9.78 -1.48 6.70
CA ASN A 30 10.78 -1.45 7.76
C ASN A 30 10.58 -2.58 8.79
N ARG A 31 9.31 -2.97 9.05
CA ARG A 31 8.96 -4.07 9.94
C ARG A 31 8.97 -5.45 9.29
N ARG A 32 9.40 -5.57 8.02
CA ARG A 32 9.37 -6.83 7.24
C ARG A 32 7.95 -7.44 7.21
N THR A 33 6.95 -6.60 6.99
CA THR A 33 5.53 -6.98 6.90
C THR A 33 4.94 -6.60 5.55
N SER A 34 5.78 -6.42 4.53
CA SER A 34 5.36 -6.00 3.18
C SER A 34 4.32 -6.93 2.57
N MET A 35 4.37 -8.24 2.88
CA MET A 35 3.39 -9.22 2.41
C MET A 35 1.98 -9.07 3.02
N MET A 36 1.82 -8.28 4.11
CA MET A 36 0.48 -7.98 4.65
C MET A 36 -0.35 -7.20 3.63
N GLY A 37 0.26 -6.34 2.82
CA GLY A 37 -0.44 -5.61 1.77
C GLY A 37 -1.13 -6.55 0.77
N ASP A 38 -0.40 -7.54 0.25
CA ASP A 38 -0.94 -8.55 -0.67
C ASP A 38 -2.04 -9.40 -0.01
N ALA A 39 -1.80 -9.87 1.22
CA ALA A 39 -2.78 -10.68 1.95
C ALA A 39 -4.10 -9.92 2.19
N LEU A 40 -4.01 -8.65 2.59
CA LEU A 40 -5.18 -7.79 2.81
C LEU A 40 -5.89 -7.47 1.50
N SER A 41 -5.15 -7.22 0.43
CA SER A 41 -5.71 -7.01 -0.89
C SER A 41 -6.56 -8.21 -1.33
N HIS A 42 -6.04 -9.44 -1.26
CA HIS A 42 -6.80 -10.61 -1.71
C HIS A 42 -7.95 -11.00 -0.77
N THR A 43 -7.78 -10.87 0.54
CA THR A 43 -8.88 -11.10 1.50
C THR A 43 -9.98 -10.04 1.36
N SER A 44 -9.64 -8.80 0.96
CA SER A 44 -10.64 -7.77 0.66
C SER A 44 -11.59 -8.17 -0.45
N LEU A 45 -11.11 -8.92 -1.45
CA LEU A 45 -11.92 -9.37 -2.58
C LEU A 45 -13.04 -10.32 -2.14
N ALA A 46 -12.75 -11.21 -1.18
CA ALA A 46 -13.77 -12.05 -0.56
C ALA A 46 -14.84 -11.18 0.16
N GLY A 47 -14.41 -10.08 0.79
CA GLY A 47 -15.31 -9.12 1.42
C GLY A 47 -16.17 -8.33 0.44
N VAL A 48 -15.60 -7.92 -0.69
CA VAL A 48 -16.34 -7.30 -1.81
C VAL A 48 -17.39 -8.29 -2.34
N ALA A 49 -16.99 -9.53 -2.61
CA ALA A 49 -17.88 -10.57 -3.13
C ALA A 49 -19.04 -10.86 -2.16
N LEU A 50 -18.75 -11.04 -0.86
CA LEU A 50 -19.79 -11.18 0.17
C LEU A 50 -20.70 -9.97 0.25
N GLY A 51 -20.13 -8.76 0.14
CA GLY A 51 -20.91 -7.53 0.14
C GLY A 51 -21.89 -7.47 -1.02
N LEU A 52 -21.46 -7.85 -2.22
CA LEU A 52 -22.29 -7.91 -3.42
C LEU A 52 -23.40 -8.98 -3.30
N ILE A 53 -23.08 -10.16 -2.78
CA ILE A 53 -24.05 -11.26 -2.60
C ILE A 53 -25.15 -10.88 -1.60
N LEU A 54 -24.76 -10.25 -0.48
CA LEU A 54 -25.69 -9.82 0.57
C LEU A 54 -26.46 -8.55 0.23
N GLY A 55 -26.15 -7.89 -0.90
CA GLY A 55 -26.76 -6.62 -1.29
C GLY A 55 -26.38 -5.43 -0.39
N ILE A 56 -25.31 -5.56 0.40
CA ILE A 56 -24.76 -4.48 1.23
C ILE A 56 -23.71 -3.69 0.43
N ASN A 57 -23.29 -2.53 0.93
CA ASN A 57 -22.23 -1.77 0.29
C ASN A 57 -20.92 -2.60 0.25
N PRO A 58 -20.37 -2.91 -0.95
CA PRO A 58 -19.20 -3.78 -1.07
C PRO A 58 -17.95 -3.25 -0.37
N SER A 59 -17.82 -1.92 -0.23
CA SER A 59 -16.72 -1.30 0.51
C SER A 59 -16.77 -1.63 2.01
N ILE A 60 -17.97 -1.78 2.57
CA ILE A 60 -18.15 -2.18 3.98
C ILE A 60 -17.79 -3.65 4.15
N GLY A 61 -18.23 -4.52 3.23
CA GLY A 61 -17.85 -5.93 3.21
C GLY A 61 -16.32 -6.12 3.10
N ALA A 62 -15.68 -5.38 2.20
CA ALA A 62 -14.22 -5.35 2.06
C ALA A 62 -13.54 -4.91 3.36
N ALA A 63 -13.99 -3.81 3.97
CA ALA A 63 -13.41 -3.29 5.21
C ALA A 63 -13.55 -4.29 6.37
N ALA A 64 -14.73 -4.89 6.54
CA ALA A 64 -14.96 -5.87 7.60
C ALA A 64 -14.01 -7.07 7.49
N ILE A 65 -13.90 -7.67 6.30
CA ILE A 65 -13.03 -8.84 6.09
C ILE A 65 -11.55 -8.46 6.15
N CYS A 66 -11.16 -7.29 5.62
CA CYS A 66 -9.80 -6.79 5.77
C CYS A 66 -9.41 -6.60 7.22
N ILE A 67 -10.28 -5.98 8.04
CA ILE A 67 -9.98 -5.72 9.45
C ILE A 67 -9.81 -7.04 10.20
N VAL A 68 -10.74 -7.98 10.03
CA VAL A 68 -10.65 -9.31 10.65
C VAL A 68 -9.37 -10.02 10.22
N SER A 69 -9.07 -10.01 8.92
CA SER A 69 -7.87 -10.66 8.38
C SER A 69 -6.58 -9.99 8.89
N ALA A 70 -6.54 -8.67 8.97
CA ALA A 70 -5.38 -7.90 9.43
C ALA A 70 -5.04 -8.22 10.89
N PHE A 71 -6.04 -8.21 11.78
CA PHE A 71 -5.84 -8.55 13.18
C PHE A 71 -5.55 -10.03 13.40
N LEU A 72 -6.12 -10.91 12.57
CA LEU A 72 -5.80 -12.33 12.63
C LEU A 72 -4.33 -12.58 12.24
N ILE A 73 -3.86 -11.97 11.15
CA ILE A 73 -2.44 -12.03 10.75
C ILE A 73 -1.55 -11.46 11.87
N GLU A 74 -1.89 -10.29 12.41
CA GLU A 74 -1.11 -9.64 13.47
C GLU A 74 -1.02 -10.54 14.72
N THR A 75 -2.15 -11.11 15.15
CA THR A 75 -2.23 -12.02 16.30
C THR A 75 -1.42 -13.30 16.08
N LEU A 76 -1.46 -13.87 14.88
CA LEU A 76 -0.67 -15.06 14.54
C LEU A 76 0.83 -14.74 14.54
N ARG A 77 1.23 -13.57 14.01
CA ARG A 77 2.63 -13.13 14.00
C ARG A 77 3.16 -12.86 15.40
N GLU A 78 2.33 -12.33 16.30
CA GLU A 78 2.71 -12.13 17.69
C GLU A 78 2.93 -13.46 18.43
N ARG A 79 2.06 -14.46 18.21
CA ARG A 79 2.19 -15.79 18.85
C ARG A 79 3.27 -16.65 18.22
N PHE A 80 3.49 -16.52 16.91
CA PHE A 80 4.42 -17.34 16.13
C PHE A 80 5.38 -16.47 15.31
N PRO A 81 6.34 -15.74 15.95
CA PRO A 81 7.20 -14.77 15.27
C PRO A 81 8.03 -15.37 14.13
N GLN A 82 8.46 -16.62 14.30
CA GLN A 82 9.25 -17.39 13.33
C GLN A 82 8.46 -17.84 12.09
N TYR A 83 7.13 -17.83 12.16
CA TYR A 83 6.24 -18.25 11.06
C TYR A 83 5.39 -17.10 10.53
N GLY A 84 5.85 -15.86 10.69
CA GLY A 84 5.02 -14.70 10.39
C GLY A 84 4.63 -14.58 8.91
N ASP A 85 5.55 -14.90 8.00
CA ASP A 85 5.28 -14.88 6.55
C ASP A 85 4.35 -16.04 6.15
N MET A 86 4.44 -17.18 6.83
CA MET A 86 3.53 -18.31 6.66
C MET A 86 2.11 -17.93 7.09
N ALA A 87 1.95 -17.22 8.22
CA ALA A 87 0.65 -16.74 8.67
C ALA A 87 0.00 -15.80 7.63
N THR A 88 0.76 -14.86 7.05
CA THR A 88 0.26 -14.00 5.95
C THR A 88 -0.16 -14.81 4.73
N ALA A 89 0.65 -15.81 4.33
CA ALA A 89 0.37 -16.63 3.17
C ALA A 89 -0.89 -17.49 3.35
N VAL A 90 -1.07 -18.11 4.52
CA VAL A 90 -2.27 -18.92 4.83
C VAL A 90 -3.53 -18.06 4.78
N ILE A 91 -3.51 -16.87 5.39
CA ILE A 91 -4.66 -15.94 5.37
C ILE A 91 -4.96 -15.49 3.93
N MET A 92 -3.92 -15.19 3.15
CA MET A 92 -4.06 -14.86 1.73
C MET A 92 -4.71 -16.01 0.94
N SER A 93 -4.26 -17.25 1.15
CA SER A 93 -4.84 -18.44 0.49
C SER A 93 -6.31 -18.65 0.87
N ILE A 94 -6.68 -18.43 2.14
CA ILE A 94 -8.08 -18.46 2.58
C ILE A 94 -8.88 -17.37 1.88
N GLY A 95 -8.35 -16.14 1.82
CA GLY A 95 -8.98 -15.02 1.12
C GLY A 95 -9.20 -15.29 -0.36
N LEU A 96 -8.19 -15.82 -1.06
CA LEU A 96 -8.27 -16.20 -2.47
C LEU A 96 -9.28 -17.32 -2.71
N GLY A 97 -9.23 -18.39 -1.92
CA GLY A 97 -10.16 -19.51 -2.05
C GLY A 97 -11.60 -19.12 -1.73
N ALA A 98 -11.81 -18.28 -0.72
CA ALA A 98 -13.11 -17.73 -0.41
C ALA A 98 -13.61 -16.83 -1.54
N ALA A 99 -12.78 -15.90 -2.02
CA ALA A 99 -13.14 -15.00 -3.11
C ALA A 99 -13.45 -15.75 -4.41
N SER A 100 -12.71 -16.83 -4.74
CA SER A 100 -12.98 -17.63 -5.93
C SER A 100 -14.32 -18.34 -5.85
N ILE A 101 -14.66 -18.94 -4.70
CA ILE A 101 -15.96 -19.60 -4.50
C ILE A 101 -17.09 -18.57 -4.54
N LEU A 102 -16.93 -17.44 -3.86
CA LEU A 102 -17.93 -16.38 -3.81
C LEU A 102 -18.12 -15.67 -5.16
N SER A 103 -17.11 -15.68 -6.03
CA SER A 103 -17.19 -15.11 -7.37
C SER A 103 -18.29 -15.78 -8.20
N ASP A 104 -18.50 -17.09 -8.05
CA ASP A 104 -19.52 -17.83 -8.80
C ASP A 104 -20.95 -17.44 -8.41
N PHE A 105 -21.14 -16.92 -7.20
CA PHE A 105 -22.42 -16.48 -6.68
C PHE A 105 -22.64 -14.96 -6.78
N THR A 106 -21.62 -14.21 -7.22
CA THR A 106 -21.67 -12.75 -7.23
C THR A 106 -22.54 -12.23 -8.38
N PRO A 107 -23.57 -11.40 -8.09
CA PRO A 107 -24.36 -10.77 -9.14
C PRO A 107 -23.53 -9.77 -9.96
N GLY A 108 -23.74 -9.75 -11.28
CA GLY A 108 -23.22 -8.67 -12.13
C GLY A 108 -21.80 -8.85 -12.69
N GLY A 109 -21.35 -10.09 -12.94
CA GLY A 109 -20.23 -10.46 -13.82
C GLY A 109 -18.93 -9.66 -13.64
N ASN A 110 -18.79 -8.52 -14.32
CA ASN A 110 -17.62 -7.64 -14.29
C ASN A 110 -17.52 -6.75 -13.04
N SER A 111 -18.43 -6.89 -12.07
CA SER A 111 -18.40 -6.13 -10.81
C SER A 111 -17.08 -6.37 -10.05
N LEU A 112 -16.66 -7.62 -9.86
CA LEU A 112 -15.40 -7.95 -9.15
C LEU A 112 -14.14 -7.52 -9.91
N GLU A 113 -14.13 -7.66 -11.23
CA GLU A 113 -13.01 -7.22 -12.07
C GLU A 113 -12.74 -5.71 -11.92
N SER A 114 -13.82 -4.93 -11.78
CA SER A 114 -13.73 -3.49 -11.54
C SER A 114 -13.10 -3.15 -10.18
N TYR A 115 -13.25 -4.00 -9.15
CA TYR A 115 -12.55 -3.83 -7.86
C TYR A 115 -11.10 -4.33 -7.91
N LEU A 116 -10.78 -5.33 -8.74
CA LEU A 116 -9.40 -5.81 -8.89
C LEU A 116 -8.49 -4.74 -9.51
N PHE A 117 -8.95 -4.13 -10.60
CA PHE A 117 -8.17 -3.20 -11.41
C PHE A 117 -8.57 -1.72 -11.24
N GLY A 118 -9.61 -1.45 -10.47
CA GLY A 118 -10.18 -0.13 -10.27
C GLY A 118 -10.98 0.40 -11.44
N SER A 119 -11.70 1.48 -11.20
CA SER A 119 -12.44 2.20 -12.22
C SER A 119 -12.43 3.70 -11.97
N ILE A 120 -12.02 4.46 -12.99
CA ILE A 120 -11.94 5.93 -12.94
C ILE A 120 -13.30 6.56 -12.66
N ALA A 121 -14.40 5.91 -13.07
CA ALA A 121 -15.76 6.41 -12.88
C ALA A 121 -16.39 6.02 -11.53
N ALA A 122 -15.74 5.17 -10.74
CA ALA A 122 -16.34 4.63 -9.52
C ALA A 122 -16.30 5.59 -8.31
N ALA A 123 -15.55 6.70 -8.38
CA ALA A 123 -15.41 7.62 -7.25
C ALA A 123 -16.69 8.43 -6.99
N SER A 124 -17.26 8.23 -5.80
CA SER A 124 -18.42 8.97 -5.31
C SER A 124 -18.01 10.19 -4.46
N PRO A 125 -18.90 11.17 -4.21
CA PRO A 125 -18.61 12.30 -3.32
C PRO A 125 -18.23 11.86 -1.90
N SER A 126 -18.87 10.81 -1.39
CA SER A 126 -18.53 10.23 -0.08
C SER A 126 -17.13 9.66 -0.04
N ASP A 127 -16.64 9.07 -1.14
CA ASP A 127 -15.28 8.50 -1.21
C ASP A 127 -14.21 9.58 -1.04
N VAL A 128 -14.47 10.82 -1.50
CA VAL A 128 -13.57 11.97 -1.29
C VAL A 128 -13.46 12.33 0.19
N ILE A 129 -14.59 12.40 0.90
CA ILE A 129 -14.60 12.74 2.32
C ILE A 129 -13.93 11.64 3.14
N VAL A 130 -14.28 10.37 2.88
CA VAL A 130 -13.72 9.22 3.60
C VAL A 130 -12.22 9.10 3.36
N SER A 131 -11.74 9.32 2.13
CA SER A 131 -10.30 9.29 1.82
C SER A 131 -9.54 10.47 2.43
N ALA A 132 -10.14 11.66 2.49
CA ALA A 132 -9.55 12.81 3.17
C ALA A 132 -9.40 12.58 4.68
N VAL A 133 -10.45 12.06 5.33
CA VAL A 133 -10.44 11.72 6.76
C VAL A 133 -9.40 10.63 7.04
N LEU A 134 -9.38 9.57 6.23
CA LEU A 134 -8.38 8.50 6.34
C LEU A 134 -6.95 9.05 6.19
N PHE A 135 -6.71 9.88 5.19
CA PHE A 135 -5.40 10.51 4.98
C PHE A 135 -4.98 11.33 6.20
N LEU A 136 -5.89 12.12 6.79
CA LEU A 136 -5.59 12.89 7.99
C LEU A 136 -5.19 11.97 9.16
N PHE A 137 -5.90 10.85 9.37
CA PHE A 137 -5.54 9.88 10.40
C PHE A 137 -4.19 9.22 10.14
N VAL A 138 -3.91 8.80 8.90
CA VAL A 138 -2.63 8.19 8.51
C VAL A 138 -1.48 9.18 8.71
N LEU A 139 -1.67 10.43 8.28
CA LEU A 139 -0.67 11.48 8.40
C LEU A 139 -0.40 11.80 9.88
N MET A 140 -1.47 11.98 10.68
CA MET A 140 -1.35 12.28 12.11
C MET A 140 -0.69 11.14 12.87
N ALA A 141 -1.07 9.89 12.60
CA ALA A 141 -0.41 8.72 13.18
C ALA A 141 1.07 8.65 12.77
N SER A 142 1.39 8.90 11.50
CA SER A 142 2.77 8.83 11.01
C SER A 142 3.67 9.92 11.62
N ILE A 143 3.14 11.13 11.83
CA ILE A 143 3.87 12.22 12.49
C ILE A 143 4.01 11.97 13.99
N PHE A 144 2.91 11.61 14.66
CA PHE A 144 2.89 11.41 16.12
C PHE A 144 3.78 10.24 16.54
N PHE A 145 3.76 9.14 15.77
CA PHE A 145 4.57 7.97 16.04
C PHE A 145 5.94 7.99 15.34
N TYR A 146 6.36 9.10 14.72
CA TYR A 146 7.62 9.16 13.96
C TYR A 146 8.84 8.68 14.76
N SER A 147 9.00 9.17 16.00
CA SER A 147 10.12 8.75 16.86
C SER A 147 10.03 7.28 17.26
N GLY A 148 8.81 6.78 17.53
CA GLY A 148 8.58 5.36 17.83
C GLY A 148 8.87 4.46 16.62
N LEU A 149 8.46 4.88 15.43
CA LEU A 149 8.70 4.18 14.17
C LEU A 149 10.18 4.12 13.82
N LEU A 150 10.93 5.20 14.07
CA LEU A 150 12.38 5.23 13.90
C LEU A 150 13.06 4.23 14.85
N ASN A 151 12.71 4.24 16.14
CA ASN A 151 13.27 3.32 17.13
C ASN A 151 12.97 1.85 16.78
N ILE A 152 11.72 1.55 16.38
CA ILE A 152 11.31 0.21 15.93
C ILE A 152 12.10 -0.22 14.69
N SER A 153 12.45 0.70 13.80
CA SER A 153 13.21 0.40 12.58
C SER A 153 14.69 0.07 12.86
N ILE A 154 15.23 0.54 13.98
CA ILE A 154 16.61 0.24 14.41
C ILE A 154 16.64 -1.09 15.16
N ASP A 155 15.94 -1.17 16.29
CA ASP A 155 15.82 -2.39 17.08
C ASP A 155 14.47 -2.40 17.84
N PRO A 156 13.54 -3.31 17.50
CA PRO A 156 12.26 -3.44 18.19
C PRO A 156 12.36 -3.83 19.68
N ASN A 157 13.46 -4.43 20.12
CA ASN A 157 13.70 -4.79 21.51
C ASN A 157 14.19 -3.56 22.30
N LEU A 158 15.12 -2.80 21.72
CA LEU A 158 15.58 -1.54 22.31
C LEU A 158 14.44 -0.53 22.42
N ALA A 159 13.60 -0.42 21.39
CA ALA A 159 12.42 0.44 21.41
C ALA A 159 11.46 0.11 22.57
N ARG A 160 11.31 -1.18 22.93
CA ARG A 160 10.48 -1.59 24.07
C ARG A 160 11.11 -1.17 25.41
N ILE A 161 12.43 -1.21 25.51
CA ILE A 161 13.16 -0.75 26.70
C ILE A 161 13.03 0.77 26.84
N ASP A 162 13.06 1.51 25.72
CA ASP A 162 12.86 2.96 25.65
C ASP A 162 11.40 3.41 25.87
N GLY A 163 10.51 2.50 26.28
CA GLY A 163 9.11 2.82 26.61
C GLY A 163 8.17 2.95 25.40
N VAL A 164 8.60 2.55 24.20
CA VAL A 164 7.74 2.55 23.01
C VAL A 164 6.78 1.38 23.07
N HIS A 165 5.47 1.67 23.05
CA HIS A 165 4.40 0.67 22.99
C HIS A 165 4.27 0.09 21.57
N VAL A 166 5.24 -0.73 21.17
CA VAL A 166 5.35 -1.31 19.81
C VAL A 166 4.05 -1.98 19.36
N ARG A 167 3.38 -2.71 20.26
CA ARG A 167 2.12 -3.39 19.97
C ARG A 167 1.00 -2.43 19.55
N THR A 168 0.82 -1.34 20.29
CA THR A 168 -0.22 -0.34 20.01
C THR A 168 0.04 0.35 18.67
N ILE A 169 1.28 0.73 18.40
CA ILE A 169 1.66 1.33 17.11
C ILE A 169 1.35 0.36 15.97
N ASN A 170 1.73 -0.91 16.14
CA ASN A 170 1.50 -1.94 15.15
C ASN A 170 0.01 -2.11 14.84
N SER A 171 -0.83 -2.25 15.87
CA SER A 171 -2.27 -2.43 15.69
C SER A 171 -2.95 -1.22 15.06
N ILE A 172 -2.52 0.00 15.38
CA ILE A 172 -3.02 1.22 14.73
C ILE A 172 -2.72 1.18 13.23
N PHE A 173 -1.47 0.90 12.85
CA PHE A 173 -1.10 0.83 11.43
C PHE A 173 -1.74 -0.37 10.73
N THR A 174 -1.90 -1.51 11.39
CA THR A 174 -2.63 -2.67 10.87
C THR A 174 -4.09 -2.31 10.54
N LEU A 175 -4.78 -1.60 11.43
CA LEU A 175 -6.14 -1.10 11.19
C LEU A 175 -6.19 -0.07 10.05
N LEU A 176 -5.27 0.90 10.05
CA LEU A 176 -5.20 1.92 8.99
C LEU A 176 -4.93 1.29 7.63
N THR A 177 -4.06 0.28 7.54
CA THR A 177 -3.82 -0.47 6.30
C THR A 177 -5.10 -1.16 5.84
N ALA A 178 -5.80 -1.88 6.74
CA ALA A 178 -7.02 -2.60 6.39
C ALA A 178 -8.09 -1.67 5.79
N ILE A 179 -8.31 -0.50 6.42
CA ILE A 179 -9.26 0.50 5.93
C ILE A 179 -8.79 1.11 4.61
N THR A 180 -7.49 1.40 4.48
CA THR A 180 -6.90 1.96 3.26
C THR A 180 -7.06 1.02 2.08
N VAL A 181 -6.77 -0.28 2.25
CA VAL A 181 -6.94 -1.30 1.22
C VAL A 181 -8.40 -1.39 0.79
N ALA A 182 -9.33 -1.48 1.75
CA ALA A 182 -10.75 -1.59 1.46
C ALA A 182 -11.32 -0.37 0.72
N LEU A 183 -10.90 0.85 1.09
CA LEU A 183 -11.35 2.07 0.41
C LEU A 183 -10.75 2.20 -1.00
N SER A 184 -9.49 1.81 -1.17
CA SER A 184 -8.77 1.89 -2.44
C SER A 184 -9.29 0.91 -3.49
N ALA A 185 -9.87 -0.21 -3.03
CA ALA A 185 -10.36 -1.30 -3.87
C ALA A 185 -11.30 -0.81 -4.99
N LYS A 186 -12.23 0.08 -4.65
CA LYS A 186 -13.25 0.57 -5.58
C LYS A 186 -12.70 1.55 -6.62
N THR A 187 -11.85 2.47 -6.20
CA THR A 187 -11.44 3.62 -7.03
C THR A 187 -10.23 3.29 -7.88
N VAL A 188 -9.15 2.89 -7.22
CA VAL A 188 -7.88 2.66 -7.90
C VAL A 188 -7.75 1.17 -8.24
N GLY A 189 -8.23 0.28 -7.37
CA GLY A 189 -8.12 -1.18 -7.50
C GLY A 189 -7.36 -1.86 -6.37
N ILE A 190 -7.67 -3.13 -6.10
CA ILE A 190 -7.07 -3.93 -5.02
C ILE A 190 -5.60 -4.29 -5.31
N LEU A 191 -5.28 -4.62 -6.56
CA LEU A 191 -3.96 -5.16 -6.95
C LEU A 191 -2.83 -4.12 -6.84
N LEU A 192 -3.15 -2.84 -7.06
CA LEU A 192 -2.15 -1.80 -6.98
C LEU A 192 -1.77 -1.42 -5.55
N VAL A 193 -2.63 -1.67 -4.56
CA VAL A 193 -2.41 -1.18 -3.21
C VAL A 193 -1.18 -1.88 -2.64
N SER A 194 -1.07 -3.18 -2.84
CA SER A 194 0.12 -3.93 -2.42
C SER A 194 1.38 -3.46 -3.13
N SER A 195 1.27 -3.15 -4.43
CA SER A 195 2.38 -2.60 -5.21
C SER A 195 2.81 -1.22 -4.72
N LEU A 196 1.87 -0.29 -4.49
CA LEU A 196 2.16 1.06 -4.01
C LEU A 196 2.57 1.12 -2.54
N LEU A 197 2.24 0.10 -1.74
CA LEU A 197 2.79 -0.05 -0.38
C LEU A 197 4.29 -0.31 -0.41
N VAL A 198 4.79 -1.07 -1.40
CA VAL A 198 6.18 -1.55 -1.40
C VAL A 198 7.06 -0.79 -2.37
N ILE A 199 6.62 -0.59 -3.60
CA ILE A 199 7.45 -0.07 -4.70
C ILE A 199 8.01 1.33 -4.43
N PRO A 200 7.22 2.38 -4.13
CA PRO A 200 7.77 3.72 -3.90
C PRO A 200 8.71 3.76 -2.69
N VAL A 201 8.45 2.93 -1.68
CA VAL A 201 9.33 2.74 -0.52
C VAL A 201 10.65 2.10 -0.95
N ALA A 202 10.62 1.04 -1.74
CA ALA A 202 11.80 0.38 -2.27
C ALA A 202 12.63 1.32 -3.17
N CYS A 203 11.99 2.12 -4.04
CA CYS A 203 12.65 3.15 -4.82
C CYS A 203 13.38 4.15 -3.91
N SER A 204 12.73 4.59 -2.84
CA SER A 204 13.31 5.54 -1.90
C SER A 204 14.51 4.95 -1.15
N LEU A 205 14.48 3.66 -0.79
CA LEU A 205 15.60 2.96 -0.13
C LEU A 205 16.87 2.93 -0.98
N PHE A 206 16.75 2.89 -2.32
CA PHE A 206 17.90 2.88 -3.21
C PHE A 206 18.62 4.24 -3.32
N VAL A 207 17.91 5.34 -3.05
CA VAL A 207 18.39 6.70 -3.32
C VAL A 207 18.60 7.51 -2.05
N ALA A 208 17.76 7.31 -1.04
CA ALA A 208 17.76 8.10 0.19
C ALA A 208 18.99 7.80 1.06
N ARG A 209 19.49 8.85 1.74
CA ARG A 209 20.63 8.79 2.67
C ARG A 209 20.23 8.97 4.13
N SER A 210 18.95 9.28 4.39
CA SER A 210 18.40 9.43 5.73
C SER A 210 16.95 8.96 5.78
N TYR A 211 16.45 8.61 6.97
CA TYR A 211 15.06 8.20 7.15
C TYR A 211 14.06 9.30 6.75
N LYS A 212 14.37 10.56 7.08
CA LYS A 212 13.56 11.71 6.64
C LYS A 212 13.52 11.85 5.12
N GLN A 213 14.65 11.67 4.44
CA GLN A 213 14.69 11.69 2.98
C GLN A 213 13.91 10.53 2.36
N MET A 214 14.05 9.32 2.92
CA MET A 214 13.29 8.14 2.50
C MET A 214 11.78 8.39 2.60
N TYR A 215 11.35 8.95 3.73
CA TYR A 215 9.95 9.27 3.99
C TYR A 215 9.38 10.23 2.94
N ILE A 216 10.05 11.37 2.70
CA ILE A 216 9.59 12.37 1.73
C ILE A 216 9.62 11.81 0.30
N MET A 217 10.70 11.10 -0.07
CA MET A 217 10.83 10.52 -1.41
C MET A 217 9.78 9.45 -1.69
N SER A 218 9.48 8.58 -0.72
CA SER A 218 8.48 7.54 -0.88
C SER A 218 7.09 8.12 -1.13
N VAL A 219 6.70 9.14 -0.37
CA VAL A 219 5.42 9.85 -0.57
C VAL A 219 5.39 10.55 -1.93
N ALA A 220 6.47 11.26 -2.30
CA ALA A 220 6.55 11.97 -3.58
C ALA A 220 6.46 11.01 -4.78
N LEU A 221 7.15 9.86 -4.70
CA LEU A 221 7.10 8.83 -5.74
C LEU A 221 5.73 8.16 -5.82
N GLY A 222 5.13 7.80 -4.68
CA GLY A 222 3.80 7.19 -4.66
C GLY A 222 2.72 8.13 -5.23
N LEU A 223 2.76 9.41 -4.85
CA LEU A 223 1.95 10.46 -5.45
C LEU A 223 2.18 10.58 -6.96
N GLY A 224 3.44 10.65 -7.38
CA GLY A 224 3.80 10.74 -8.80
C GLY A 224 3.27 9.56 -9.60
N PHE A 225 3.47 8.34 -9.10
CA PHE A 225 3.00 7.12 -9.75
C PHE A 225 1.47 7.07 -9.86
N MET A 226 0.78 7.48 -8.79
CA MET A 226 -0.68 7.56 -8.77
C MET A 226 -1.21 8.59 -9.77
N MET A 227 -0.71 9.83 -9.72
CA MET A 227 -1.22 10.92 -10.56
C MET A 227 -0.91 10.71 -12.03
N ILE A 228 0.32 10.27 -12.36
CA ILE A 228 0.70 9.99 -13.75
C ILE A 228 -0.08 8.76 -14.25
N GLY A 229 -0.20 7.71 -13.43
CA GLY A 229 -0.94 6.50 -13.80
C GLY A 229 -2.43 6.75 -14.04
N LEU A 230 -3.09 7.55 -13.19
CA LEU A 230 -4.50 7.95 -13.40
C LEU A 230 -4.67 8.81 -14.65
N THR A 231 -3.74 9.74 -14.91
CA THR A 231 -3.77 10.59 -16.11
C THR A 231 -3.56 9.75 -17.37
N MET A 232 -2.61 8.82 -17.35
CA MET A 232 -2.33 7.89 -18.45
C MET A 232 -3.52 6.96 -18.71
N SER A 233 -4.16 6.47 -17.65
CA SER A 233 -5.38 5.66 -17.71
C SER A 233 -6.54 6.39 -18.41
N TRP A 234 -6.67 7.71 -18.21
CA TRP A 234 -7.65 8.53 -18.92
C TRP A 234 -7.37 8.65 -20.43
N TYR A 235 -6.13 9.00 -20.81
CA TYR A 235 -5.81 9.25 -22.21
C TYR A 235 -5.66 7.99 -23.06
N LEU A 236 -5.23 6.88 -22.45
CA LEU A 236 -5.05 5.60 -23.14
C LEU A 236 -6.23 4.65 -23.00
N GLU A 237 -7.28 5.06 -22.28
CA GLU A 237 -8.49 4.24 -22.03
C GLU A 237 -8.19 2.86 -21.42
N ILE A 238 -7.10 2.76 -20.65
CA ILE A 238 -6.69 1.54 -19.95
C ILE A 238 -7.12 1.56 -18.49
N LYS A 239 -7.23 0.40 -17.85
CA LYS A 239 -7.61 0.30 -16.42
C LYS A 239 -6.56 0.95 -15.51
N PRO A 240 -6.97 1.74 -14.49
CA PRO A 240 -6.07 2.55 -13.68
C PRO A 240 -5.05 1.71 -12.90
N GLY A 241 -5.48 0.60 -12.30
CA GLY A 241 -4.59 -0.27 -11.54
C GLY A 241 -3.43 -0.82 -12.36
N GLY A 242 -3.69 -1.25 -13.59
CA GLY A 242 -2.63 -1.74 -14.49
C GLY A 242 -1.64 -0.64 -14.89
N ALA A 243 -2.13 0.54 -15.25
CA ALA A 243 -1.30 1.68 -15.62
C ALA A 243 -0.35 2.10 -14.48
N ILE A 244 -0.89 2.20 -13.26
CA ILE A 244 -0.12 2.61 -12.07
C ILE A 244 0.94 1.57 -11.70
N ILE A 245 0.61 0.27 -11.73
CA ILE A 245 1.56 -0.80 -11.37
C ILE A 245 2.73 -0.85 -12.36
N LEU A 246 2.46 -0.78 -13.67
CA LEU A 246 3.52 -0.79 -14.69
C LEU A 246 4.42 0.43 -14.55
N LEU A 247 3.83 1.60 -14.28
CA LEU A 247 4.58 2.84 -14.10
C LEU A 247 5.42 2.83 -12.80
N ALA A 248 4.87 2.32 -11.70
CA ALA A 248 5.61 2.15 -10.45
C ALA A 248 6.78 1.15 -10.63
N THR A 249 6.53 0.03 -11.30
CA THR A 249 7.54 -1.03 -11.53
C THR A 249 8.67 -0.55 -12.42
N THR A 250 8.36 0.19 -13.50
CA THR A 250 9.40 0.82 -14.33
C THR A 250 10.21 1.85 -13.54
N GLY A 251 9.56 2.66 -12.69
CA GLY A 251 10.24 3.55 -11.75
C GLY A 251 11.20 2.83 -10.78
N LEU A 252 10.82 1.65 -10.31
CA LEU A 252 11.66 0.80 -9.46
C LEU A 252 12.91 0.31 -10.19
N ILE A 253 12.74 -0.20 -11.41
CA ILE A 253 13.85 -0.68 -12.24
C ILE A 253 14.84 0.46 -12.49
N ILE A 254 14.35 1.65 -12.85
CA ILE A 254 15.20 2.84 -13.07
C ILE A 254 15.96 3.21 -11.79
N SER A 255 15.28 3.23 -10.65
CA SER A 255 15.88 3.55 -9.35
C SER A 255 16.97 2.54 -8.95
N ALA A 256 16.72 1.25 -9.18
CA ALA A 256 17.68 0.18 -8.92
C ALA A 256 18.92 0.27 -9.83
N LEU A 257 18.73 0.54 -11.13
CA LEU A 257 19.83 0.75 -12.07
C LEU A 257 20.67 1.96 -11.67
N TYR A 258 20.03 3.09 -11.33
CA TYR A 258 20.72 4.29 -10.88
C TYR A 258 21.59 4.02 -9.63
N ALA A 259 21.05 3.31 -8.64
CA ALA A 259 21.80 2.95 -7.44
C ALA A 259 22.98 2.01 -7.74
N ARG A 260 22.83 1.07 -8.68
CA ARG A 260 23.92 0.20 -9.14
C ARG A 260 25.05 1.00 -9.80
N PHE A 261 24.73 1.92 -10.71
CA PHE A 261 25.72 2.78 -11.35
C PHE A 261 26.45 3.67 -10.34
N ARG A 262 25.74 4.21 -9.34
CA ARG A 262 26.34 5.02 -8.26
C ARG A 262 27.33 4.22 -7.43
N LYS A 263 27.01 2.97 -7.05
CA LYS A 263 27.93 2.07 -6.32
C LYS A 263 29.19 1.75 -7.13
N ILE A 264 29.05 1.48 -8.43
CA ILE A 264 30.19 1.19 -9.32
C ILE A 264 31.13 2.40 -9.40
N LYS A 265 30.59 3.61 -9.58
CA LYS A 265 31.38 4.85 -9.63
C LYS A 265 32.14 5.12 -8.33
N HIS A 266 31.52 4.85 -7.17
CA HIS A 266 32.16 5.00 -5.87
C HIS A 266 33.28 3.97 -5.64
N LYS A 267 33.12 2.74 -6.14
CA LYS A 267 34.15 1.69 -6.06
C LYS A 267 35.35 2.02 -6.95
N ASN A 268 35.12 2.53 -8.17
CA ASN A 268 36.21 2.91 -9.08
C ASN A 268 37.01 4.12 -8.57
N ASN A 269 36.37 5.12 -7.98
CA ASN A 269 37.08 6.27 -7.39
C ASN A 269 38.00 5.86 -6.23
N HIS A 270 37.57 4.92 -5.37
CA HIS A 270 38.42 4.41 -4.29
C HIS A 270 39.59 3.53 -4.77
N VAL A 271 39.44 2.85 -5.91
CA VAL A 271 40.54 2.08 -6.51
C VAL A 271 41.54 3.03 -7.19
N ALA A 272 41.07 4.12 -7.82
CA ALA A 272 41.94 5.14 -8.40
C ALA A 272 42.75 5.90 -7.32
N GLU A 273 42.12 6.33 -6.23
CA GLU A 273 42.82 6.97 -5.09
C GLU A 273 43.89 6.08 -4.46
N LYS A 274 43.70 4.75 -4.46
CA LYS A 274 44.69 3.79 -3.94
C LYS A 274 45.80 3.44 -4.94
N ALA A 275 45.61 3.74 -6.22
CA ALA A 275 46.63 3.52 -7.25
C ALA A 275 47.54 4.75 -7.41
N GLU A 276 47.11 5.91 -6.94
CA GLU A 276 47.86 7.18 -6.96
C GLU A 276 48.62 7.47 -5.65
N ALA A 277 48.44 6.65 -4.61
CA ALA A 277 49.13 6.73 -3.31
C ALA A 277 50.18 5.62 -3.17
#